data_AF-A0A438GHL0-F1
#
_entry.id   AF-A0A438GHL0-F1
#
_cell.length_a   1.000
_cell.length_b   1.000
_cell.length_c   1.000
_cell.angle_alpha   90.00
_cell.angle_beta   90.00
_cell.angle_gamma   90.00
#
_symmetry.space_group_name_H-M   'P 1'
#
loop_
_entity.id
_entity.type
_entity.pdbx_description
1 polymer ?
#
loop_
_entity_poly.entity_id
_entity_poly.type
_entity_poly.pdbx_seq_one_letter_code
_entity_poly.pdbx_strand_id
1 'polypeptide(L)'
;MMQEAGPGGLSGGGTWGAATDGIRVYTNIVNSDSKNFTLKPSEKNTTTGGWVAMEAGTGKILWSTANPSNATSNGPVTIANGVLFAGSTHATGPVYAMDAASGKILWSHNTGATVFGGASVSSGCIYVGSGYHVNIGSFFPFTSGTSLFAFCVA
;
A
#
# COMPACT_ATOMS: atom_id res chain seq x y z
N MET A 1 -13.08 -13.00 14.34
CA MET A 1 -12.53 -13.95 13.35
C MET A 1 -11.29 -13.29 12.75
N MET A 2 -10.19 -14.02 12.56
CA MET A 2 -8.92 -13.46 12.06
C MET A 2 -8.71 -13.93 10.61
N GLN A 3 -8.61 -12.97 9.69
CA GLN A 3 -8.26 -13.22 8.29
C GLN A 3 -6.88 -12.60 8.03
N GLU A 4 -5.96 -13.37 7.47
CA GLU A 4 -4.65 -12.86 7.11
C GLU A 4 -4.75 -11.92 5.91
N ALA A 5 -4.18 -10.72 6.03
CA ALA A 5 -4.08 -9.78 4.91
C ALA A 5 -3.16 -10.30 3.79
N GLY A 6 -2.18 -11.14 4.13
CA GLY A 6 -1.22 -11.76 3.21
C GLY A 6 -0.24 -12.70 3.95
N PRO A 7 0.76 -13.29 3.28
CA PRO A 7 1.55 -14.44 3.76
C PRO A 7 2.57 -14.14 4.89
N GLY A 8 2.50 -12.94 5.48
CA GLY A 8 3.48 -12.47 6.46
C GLY A 8 4.90 -12.35 5.92
N GLY A 9 5.86 -12.25 6.83
CA GLY A 9 7.29 -12.21 6.54
C GLY A 9 8.07 -11.64 7.72
N LEU A 10 9.39 -11.49 7.58
CA LEU A 10 10.26 -10.90 8.61
C LEU A 10 9.75 -9.52 9.08
N SER A 11 9.19 -8.74 8.16
CA SER A 11 8.64 -7.42 8.46
C SER A 11 7.12 -7.41 8.70
N GLY A 12 6.46 -8.58 8.77
CA GLY A 12 5.03 -8.72 9.04
C GLY A 12 4.14 -8.96 7.81
N GLY A 13 2.82 -8.97 8.04
CA GLY A 13 1.78 -9.17 7.01
C GLY A 13 1.17 -7.85 6.55
N GLY A 14 0.31 -7.25 7.38
CA GLY A 14 -0.13 -5.85 7.28
C GLY A 14 0.48 -5.04 8.43
N THR A 15 0.98 -3.84 8.15
CA THR A 15 1.83 -3.09 9.08
C THR A 15 1.59 -1.58 9.02
N TRP A 16 2.11 -0.87 10.02
CA TRP A 16 2.19 0.60 10.12
C TRP A 16 0.85 1.36 10.16
N GLY A 17 -0.23 0.87 9.56
CA GLY A 17 -1.58 1.41 9.73
C GLY A 17 -2.58 0.91 8.70
N ALA A 18 -3.85 0.82 9.13
CA ALA A 18 -4.99 0.50 8.31
C ALA A 18 -5.93 1.71 8.19
N ALA A 19 -6.75 1.74 7.15
CA ALA A 19 -7.81 2.73 6.96
C ALA A 19 -9.19 2.04 6.94
N THR A 20 -10.26 2.80 7.17
CA THR A 20 -11.64 2.31 7.08
C THR A 20 -12.57 3.36 6.48
N ASP A 21 -13.56 2.93 5.70
CA ASP A 21 -14.66 3.76 5.21
C ASP A 21 -15.97 3.50 5.98
N GLY A 22 -15.89 2.74 7.09
CA GLY A 22 -17.03 2.32 7.92
C GLY A 22 -17.63 0.98 7.52
N ILE A 23 -17.45 0.52 6.28
CA ILE A 23 -17.94 -0.77 5.79
C ILE A 23 -16.82 -1.72 5.36
N ARG A 24 -15.64 -1.17 5.06
CA ARG A 24 -14.43 -1.88 4.65
C ARG A 24 -13.24 -1.44 5.47
N VAL A 25 -12.34 -2.38 5.74
CA VAL A 25 -11.02 -2.13 6.30
C VAL A 25 -9.99 -2.36 5.20
N TYR A 26 -9.06 -1.43 5.07
CA TYR A 26 -8.00 -1.44 4.08
C TYR A 26 -6.65 -1.53 4.78
N THR A 27 -5.76 -2.36 4.25
CA THR A 27 -4.38 -2.41 4.73
C THR A 27 -3.44 -2.85 3.63
N ASN A 28 -2.15 -2.67 3.89
CA ASN A 28 -1.07 -3.13 3.03
C ASN A 28 -0.80 -4.63 3.21
N ILE A 29 -0.21 -5.21 2.17
CA ILE A 29 0.43 -6.53 2.18
C ILE A 29 1.91 -6.28 1.98
N VAL A 30 2.73 -6.61 2.98
CA VAL A 30 4.16 -6.33 2.92
C VAL A 30 4.91 -7.38 2.10
N ASN A 31 4.75 -8.66 2.48
CA ASN A 31 5.42 -9.82 1.87
C ASN A 31 6.95 -9.66 1.69
N SER A 32 7.67 -9.27 2.75
CA SER A 32 9.12 -9.01 2.66
C SER A 32 9.97 -10.22 2.28
N ASP A 33 9.47 -11.42 2.54
CA ASP A 33 10.20 -12.67 2.27
C ASP A 33 9.91 -13.18 0.85
N SER A 34 9.16 -12.41 0.04
CA SER A 34 8.75 -12.77 -1.32
C SER A 34 8.07 -14.13 -1.41
N LYS A 35 7.26 -14.49 -0.40
CA LYS A 35 6.52 -15.75 -0.38
C LYS A 35 5.49 -15.74 -1.48
N ASN A 36 5.34 -16.87 -2.17
CA ASN A 36 4.28 -17.05 -3.14
C ASN A 36 2.94 -17.15 -2.42
N PHE A 37 1.96 -16.32 -2.79
CA PHE A 37 0.60 -16.39 -2.29
C PHE A 37 -0.41 -15.97 -3.36
N THR A 38 -1.67 -16.35 -3.13
CA THR A 38 -2.77 -16.11 -4.07
C THR A 38 -3.58 -14.89 -3.67
N LEU A 39 -3.70 -13.93 -4.59
CA LEU A 39 -4.61 -12.80 -4.46
C LEU A 39 -6.07 -13.27 -4.51
N LYS A 40 -6.88 -12.75 -3.61
CA LYS A 40 -8.33 -12.98 -3.59
C LYS A 40 -9.08 -11.71 -4.04
N PRO A 41 -10.18 -11.84 -4.80
CA PRO A 41 -10.77 -13.09 -5.30
C PRO A 41 -10.16 -13.60 -6.61
N SER A 42 -9.21 -12.88 -7.23
CA SER A 42 -8.78 -13.13 -8.62
C SER A 42 -8.00 -14.43 -8.89
N GLU A 43 -7.62 -15.18 -7.86
CA GLU A 43 -6.81 -16.42 -7.94
C GLU A 43 -5.42 -16.27 -8.59
N LYS A 44 -4.98 -15.02 -8.84
CA LYS A 44 -3.64 -14.74 -9.35
C LYS A 44 -2.59 -14.92 -8.26
N ASN A 45 -1.52 -15.62 -8.57
CA ASN A 45 -0.38 -15.76 -7.68
C ASN A 45 0.58 -14.58 -7.82
N THR A 46 1.18 -14.17 -6.70
CA THR A 46 2.22 -13.14 -6.65
C THR A 46 3.23 -13.44 -5.54
N THR A 47 4.42 -12.88 -5.67
CA THR A 47 5.47 -12.85 -4.64
C THR A 47 5.73 -11.42 -4.14
N THR A 48 4.98 -10.44 -4.61
CA THR A 48 5.18 -9.02 -4.28
C THR A 48 4.43 -8.64 -3.00
N GLY A 49 4.65 -7.42 -2.51
CA GLY A 49 3.68 -6.75 -1.64
C GLY A 49 2.41 -6.35 -2.40
N GLY A 50 1.53 -5.61 -1.75
CA GLY A 50 0.25 -5.20 -2.32
C GLY A 50 -0.64 -4.50 -1.31
N TRP A 51 -1.94 -4.53 -1.58
CA TRP A 51 -2.98 -3.95 -0.73
C TRP A 51 -4.22 -4.83 -0.75
N VAL A 52 -5.02 -4.75 0.30
CA VAL A 52 -6.22 -5.57 0.48
C VAL A 52 -7.34 -4.72 1.08
N ALA A 53 -8.57 -5.02 0.67
CA ALA A 53 -9.77 -4.60 1.39
C ALA A 53 -10.53 -5.81 1.92
N MET A 54 -11.05 -5.66 3.13
CA MET A 54 -11.87 -6.64 3.82
C MET A 54 -13.17 -5.99 4.27
N GLU A 55 -14.25 -6.76 4.33
CA GLU A 55 -15.49 -6.32 4.96
C GLU A 55 -15.26 -6.12 6.47
N ALA A 56 -15.64 -4.95 6.99
CA ALA A 56 -15.32 -4.57 8.38
C ALA A 56 -15.97 -5.48 9.43
N GLY A 57 -17.18 -5.98 9.15
CA GLY A 57 -17.93 -6.83 10.08
C GLY A 57 -17.48 -8.29 10.12
N THR A 58 -16.90 -8.80 9.02
CA THR A 58 -16.61 -10.24 8.87
C THR A 58 -15.14 -10.55 8.67
N GLY A 59 -14.34 -9.59 8.21
CA GLY A 59 -12.96 -9.80 7.78
C GLY A 59 -12.83 -10.47 6.41
N LYS A 60 -13.94 -10.74 5.70
CA LYS A 60 -13.91 -11.36 4.36
C LYS A 60 -13.17 -10.45 3.38
N ILE A 61 -12.17 -10.99 2.69
CA ILE A 61 -11.45 -10.28 1.63
C ILE A 61 -12.42 -9.97 0.47
N LEU A 62 -12.55 -8.68 0.17
CA LEU A 62 -13.33 -8.17 -0.95
C LEU A 62 -12.49 -8.07 -2.22
N TRP A 63 -11.25 -7.60 -2.08
CA TRP A 63 -10.25 -7.56 -3.14
C TRP A 63 -8.85 -7.50 -2.58
N SER A 64 -7.87 -7.90 -3.39
CA SER A 64 -6.44 -7.71 -3.14
C SER A 64 -5.72 -7.43 -4.45
N THR A 65 -4.76 -6.50 -4.39
CA THR A 65 -4.04 -5.98 -5.55
C THR A 65 -2.55 -6.08 -5.27
N ALA A 66 -1.81 -6.79 -6.12
CA ALA A 66 -0.35 -6.81 -6.07
C ALA A 66 0.22 -5.43 -6.37
N ASN A 67 1.33 -5.09 -5.72
CA ASN A 67 2.13 -3.93 -6.04
C ASN A 67 2.76 -4.13 -7.43
N PRO A 68 2.36 -3.36 -8.45
CA PRO A 68 2.77 -3.63 -9.84
C PRO A 68 4.23 -3.25 -10.10
N SER A 69 4.91 -2.59 -9.15
CA SER A 69 6.35 -2.32 -9.22
C SER A 69 7.22 -3.46 -8.70
N ASN A 70 6.66 -4.64 -8.43
CA ASN A 70 7.39 -5.79 -7.92
C ASN A 70 8.20 -5.49 -6.64
N ALA A 71 7.60 -4.72 -5.73
CA ALA A 71 8.20 -4.33 -4.47
C ALA A 71 7.28 -4.64 -3.29
N THR A 72 7.77 -4.38 -2.07
CA THR A 72 6.93 -4.44 -0.87
C THR A 72 6.05 -3.19 -0.77
N SER A 73 5.00 -3.28 0.04
CA SER A 73 4.14 -2.14 0.35
C SER A 73 4.09 -1.99 1.86
N ASN A 74 5.01 -1.24 2.45
CA ASN A 74 5.11 -1.11 3.91
C ASN A 74 4.27 0.03 4.46
N GLY A 75 4.14 1.13 3.72
CA GLY A 75 3.47 2.30 4.22
C GLY A 75 1.99 2.07 4.53
N PRO A 76 1.44 2.81 5.51
CA PRO A 76 0.01 2.78 5.80
C PRO A 76 -0.77 3.28 4.58
N VAL A 77 -2.02 2.84 4.47
CA VAL A 77 -2.94 3.27 3.42
C VAL A 77 -3.81 4.43 3.90
N THR A 78 -4.22 5.30 2.98
CA THR A 78 -5.11 6.43 3.26
C THR A 78 -6.35 6.33 2.38
N ILE A 79 -7.55 6.58 2.93
CA ILE A 79 -8.80 6.59 2.17
C ILE A 79 -9.41 8.00 2.15
N ALA A 80 -9.84 8.46 0.98
CA ALA A 80 -10.67 9.66 0.85
C ALA A 80 -11.55 9.57 -0.39
N ASN A 81 -12.83 9.96 -0.25
CA ASN A 81 -13.80 10.04 -1.35
C ASN A 81 -13.85 8.78 -2.24
N GLY A 82 -13.80 7.58 -1.62
CA GLY A 82 -13.84 6.31 -2.36
C GLY A 82 -12.55 5.94 -3.09
N VAL A 83 -11.44 6.66 -2.84
CA VAL A 83 -10.12 6.39 -3.40
C VAL A 83 -9.15 6.02 -2.29
N LEU A 84 -8.49 4.89 -2.45
CA LEU A 84 -7.41 4.40 -1.60
C LEU A 84 -6.06 4.85 -2.16
N PHE A 85 -5.26 5.51 -1.34
CA PHE A 85 -3.92 5.98 -1.68
C PHE A 85 -2.89 5.17 -0.92
N ALA A 86 -1.87 4.71 -1.63
CA ALA A 86 -0.80 3.93 -1.02
C ALA A 86 0.54 4.07 -1.74
N GLY A 87 1.62 3.95 -0.97
CA GLY A 87 2.99 4.02 -1.46
C GLY A 87 3.63 2.65 -1.68
N SER A 88 4.54 2.59 -2.64
CA SER A 88 5.42 1.44 -2.89
C SER A 88 6.82 1.70 -2.37
N THR A 89 7.48 0.66 -1.87
CA THR A 89 8.87 0.79 -1.40
C THR A 89 9.91 0.76 -2.52
N HIS A 90 9.47 0.52 -3.76
CA HIS A 90 10.33 0.55 -4.95
C HIS A 90 11.20 1.82 -4.99
N ALA A 91 12.38 1.74 -5.61
CA ALA A 91 13.35 2.85 -5.62
C ALA A 91 12.76 4.16 -6.20
N THR A 92 11.89 4.06 -7.21
CA THR A 92 11.18 5.21 -7.79
C THR A 92 9.97 5.68 -6.98
N GLY A 93 9.63 4.97 -5.90
CA GLY A 93 8.49 5.16 -4.99
C GLY A 93 7.20 5.62 -5.66
N PRO A 94 6.58 4.77 -6.49
CA PRO A 94 5.28 5.08 -7.03
C PRO A 94 4.24 5.18 -5.90
N VAL A 95 3.43 6.23 -5.98
CA VAL A 95 2.16 6.36 -5.28
C VAL A 95 1.06 5.85 -6.20
N TYR A 96 0.16 5.05 -5.65
CA TYR A 96 -0.99 4.49 -6.35
C TYR A 96 -2.28 5.06 -5.75
N ALA A 97 -3.19 5.49 -6.62
CA ALA A 97 -4.58 5.70 -6.28
C ALA A 97 -5.41 4.55 -6.83
N MET A 98 -6.23 3.96 -5.98
CA MET A 98 -7.06 2.80 -6.31
C MET A 98 -8.52 3.09 -5.99
N ASP A 99 -9.41 2.61 -6.84
CA ASP A 99 -10.83 2.55 -6.54
C ASP A 99 -11.05 1.68 -5.29
N ALA A 100 -11.66 2.24 -4.25
CA ALA A 100 -11.72 1.59 -2.95
C ALA A 100 -12.69 0.41 -2.90
N ALA A 101 -13.70 0.38 -3.78
CA ALA A 101 -14.58 -0.79 -3.95
C ALA A 101 -13.89 -1.88 -4.79
N SER A 102 -13.08 -1.43 -5.75
CA SER A 102 -12.27 -2.08 -6.76
C SER A 102 -11.08 -2.94 -6.37
N GLY A 103 -10.16 -2.24 -5.71
CA GLY A 103 -8.72 -2.48 -5.84
C GLY A 103 -8.13 -2.07 -7.19
N LYS A 104 -8.92 -1.53 -8.13
CA LYS A 104 -8.45 -1.12 -9.47
C LYS A 104 -7.61 0.15 -9.36
N ILE A 105 -6.40 0.11 -9.90
CA ILE A 105 -5.54 1.30 -9.98
C ILE A 105 -6.16 2.30 -10.95
N LEU A 106 -6.43 3.51 -10.46
CA LEU A 106 -6.95 4.65 -11.20
C LEU A 106 -5.81 5.43 -11.86
N TRP A 107 -4.73 5.66 -11.10
CA TRP A 107 -3.51 6.30 -11.57
C TRP A 107 -2.32 5.93 -10.69
N SER A 108 -1.11 6.18 -11.19
CA SER A 108 0.13 6.11 -10.43
C SER A 108 1.07 7.27 -10.76
N HIS A 109 1.94 7.61 -9.81
CA HIS A 109 2.96 8.65 -9.99
C HIS A 109 4.27 8.26 -9.30
N ASN A 110 5.38 8.28 -10.03
CA ASN A 110 6.71 8.03 -9.46
C ASN A 110 7.22 9.27 -8.73
N THR A 111 7.45 9.16 -7.43
CA THR A 111 7.99 10.26 -6.62
C THR A 111 9.52 10.37 -6.67
N GLY A 112 10.19 9.39 -7.28
CA GLY A 112 11.64 9.34 -7.42
C GLY A 112 12.40 8.80 -6.20
N ALA A 113 11.69 8.47 -5.12
CA ALA A 113 12.27 7.92 -3.89
C ALA A 113 11.27 7.04 -3.14
N THR A 114 11.72 6.04 -2.40
CA THR A 114 10.88 5.09 -1.64
C THR A 114 9.75 5.79 -0.88
N VAL A 115 8.51 5.31 -1.02
CA VAL A 115 7.37 5.81 -0.24
C VAL A 115 7.03 4.79 0.83
N PHE A 116 7.46 5.10 2.06
CA PHE A 116 7.22 4.28 3.25
C PHE A 116 6.17 4.89 4.19
N GLY A 117 5.83 6.16 4.02
CA GLY A 117 4.83 6.87 4.81
C GLY A 117 3.41 6.77 4.23
N GLY A 118 2.43 7.20 5.02
CA GLY A 118 1.05 7.41 4.57
C GLY A 118 0.84 8.75 3.89
N ALA A 119 -0.38 8.99 3.43
CA ALA A 119 -0.81 10.28 2.90
C ALA A 119 -1.70 11.03 3.91
N SER A 120 -1.57 12.36 3.98
CA SER A 120 -2.57 13.21 4.63
C SER A 120 -3.54 13.76 3.59
N VAL A 121 -4.77 14.06 3.99
CA VAL A 121 -5.81 14.59 3.10
C VAL A 121 -6.32 15.91 3.64
N SER A 122 -6.33 16.94 2.80
CA SER A 122 -6.93 18.23 3.14
C SER A 122 -7.30 19.00 1.88
N SER A 123 -8.47 19.66 1.91
CA SER A 123 -8.90 20.63 0.89
C SER A 123 -8.84 20.09 -0.55
N GLY A 124 -9.29 18.84 -0.76
CA GLY A 124 -9.28 18.20 -2.08
C GLY A 124 -7.91 17.69 -2.54
N CYS A 125 -6.88 17.77 -1.69
CA CYS A 125 -5.54 17.29 -1.98
C CYS A 125 -5.13 16.14 -1.07
N ILE A 126 -4.28 15.26 -1.60
CA ILE A 126 -3.47 14.36 -0.80
C ILE A 126 -2.02 14.85 -0.75
N TYR A 127 -1.36 14.65 0.38
CA TYR A 127 0.03 15.02 0.59
C TYR A 127 0.85 13.79 0.97
N VAL A 128 1.92 13.53 0.22
CA VAL A 128 2.76 12.34 0.38
C VAL A 128 4.23 12.74 0.42
N GLY A 129 4.92 12.38 1.51
CA GLY A 129 6.38 12.48 1.57
C GLY A 129 7.04 11.34 0.82
N SER A 130 8.15 11.62 0.13
CA SER A 130 9.00 10.59 -0.47
C SER A 130 10.37 10.55 0.19
N GLY A 131 10.91 9.35 0.32
CA GLY A 131 12.18 9.09 0.98
C GLY A 131 12.01 8.24 2.23
N TYR A 132 12.79 7.17 2.30
CA TYR A 132 12.97 6.41 3.51
C TYR A 132 14.36 5.77 3.47
N HIS A 133 15.12 5.91 4.54
CA HIS A 133 16.45 5.34 4.63
C HIS A 133 16.70 4.89 6.07
N VAL A 134 16.94 3.59 6.24
CA VAL A 134 17.30 2.99 7.53
C VAL A 134 18.70 2.42 7.42
N ASN A 135 19.60 2.87 8.28
CA ASN A 135 20.96 2.33 8.33
C ASN A 135 21.04 1.20 9.36
N ILE A 136 20.43 0.06 9.01
CA ILE A 136 20.58 -1.19 9.75
C ILE A 136 21.16 -2.20 8.78
N GLY A 137 22.49 -2.16 8.64
CA GLY A 137 23.31 -3.12 7.88
C GLY A 137 22.79 -3.50 6.50
N SER A 138 22.76 -2.61 5.51
CA SER A 138 22.51 -2.94 4.08
C SER A 138 21.26 -3.79 3.72
N PHE A 139 20.37 -4.14 4.65
CA PHE A 139 19.32 -5.15 4.42
C PHE A 139 18.14 -4.64 3.59
N PHE A 140 17.97 -3.32 3.41
CA PHE A 140 16.89 -2.75 2.62
C PHE A 140 17.39 -1.63 1.69
N PRO A 141 17.32 -1.80 0.36
CA PRO A 141 17.78 -0.82 -0.61
C PRO A 141 16.75 0.31 -0.81
N PHE A 142 16.34 0.98 0.27
CA PHE A 142 15.39 2.08 0.21
C PHE A 142 16.06 3.37 -0.25
N THR A 143 15.37 4.11 -1.11
CA THR A 143 15.88 5.33 -1.73
C THR A 143 15.48 6.54 -0.90
N SER A 144 16.47 7.35 -0.52
CA SER A 144 16.26 8.62 0.19
C SER A 144 15.55 9.64 -0.72
N GLY A 145 14.80 10.54 -0.11
CA GLY A 145 14.06 11.61 -0.77
C GLY A 145 13.82 12.74 0.22
N THR A 146 13.55 13.93 -0.30
CA THR A 146 13.35 15.15 0.49
C THR A 146 12.08 15.91 0.08
N SER A 147 11.28 15.31 -0.80
CA SER A 147 10.14 15.98 -1.44
C SER A 147 8.83 15.65 -0.74
N LEU A 148 7.96 16.66 -0.66
CA LEU A 148 6.54 16.51 -0.35
C LEU A 148 5.76 16.73 -1.64
N PHE A 149 4.94 15.75 -2.02
CA PHE A 149 4.06 15.82 -3.19
C PHE A 149 2.65 16.19 -2.75
N ALA A 150 1.97 17.00 -3.57
CA ALA A 150 0.55 17.30 -3.44
C ALA A 150 -0.18 16.89 -4.72
N PHE A 151 -1.22 16.09 -4.60
CA PHE A 151 -2.11 15.72 -5.71
C PHE A 151 -3.51 16.19 -5.39
N CYS A 152 -4.04 17.14 -6.17
CA CYS A 152 -5.31 17.80 -5.90
C CYS A 152 -6.32 17.51 -7.01
N VAL A 153 -7.59 17.43 -6.64
CA VAL A 153 -8.68 17.58 -7.62
C VAL A 153 -8.82 19.06 -7.97
N ALA A 154 -9.00 19.36 -9.26
CA ALA A 154 -9.21 20.70 -9.76
C ALA A 154 -10.63 21.20 -9.46
#